data_AF-A0A939YHE9-F1
#
_entry.id   AF-A0A939YHE9-F1
#
_cell.length_a   1.000
_cell.length_b   1.000
_cell.length_c   1.000
_cell.angle_alpha   90.00
_cell.angle_beta   90.00
_cell.angle_gamma   90.00
#
_symmetry.space_group_name_H-M   'P 1'
#
loop_
_entity.id
_entity.type
_entity.pdbx_description
1 polymer ?
#
loop_
_entity_poly.entity_id
_entity_poly.type
_entity_poly.pdbx_seq_one_letter_code
_entity_poly.pdbx_strand_id
1 'polypeptide(L)'
;GYPDIELLPEIADFFAVSIDELIGYRKSEREEKLNRIHKELNRLSEVGTTDERIRFARESLIHFPGDEEIKSHLATCLCYRWSENDDEAARDEAEVILRTLMENSRDSDIRHGAVCTLIAIYADCGNPEKALETAELLAPMKYCREFAMEQGVGDGKTEWYIQDEIAKLTDYLGYAMRTLVLSEDLPNDPSTWDKKIEMLKTSNEIYRIVYGENLMFYHERLACNWWLLSTYLIAQRKTDETLDALEQMCAHTLAYDRSFREDHGKNYTSVFTDKLIYPEPGKDFHELTEHNQSWYMLDRLQADRYGDIRDNKRFVDIVNALEEKAR
;
A
#
# COMPACT_ATOMS: atom_id res chain seq x y z
N GLY A 1 -38.85 26.80 13.59
CA GLY A 1 -38.72 26.75 12.13
C GLY A 1 -37.36 27.31 11.79
N TYR A 2 -36.64 26.70 10.85
CA TYR A 2 -35.42 27.29 10.34
C TYR A 2 -35.78 28.51 9.48
N PRO A 3 -34.99 29.60 9.52
CA PRO A 3 -35.16 30.72 8.61
C PRO A 3 -35.02 30.27 7.15
N ASP A 4 -35.67 30.98 6.24
CA ASP A 4 -35.52 30.76 4.80
C ASP A 4 -34.05 30.97 4.41
N ILE A 5 -33.54 30.15 3.48
CA ILE A 5 -32.13 30.20 3.04
C ILE A 5 -31.78 31.55 2.43
N GLU A 6 -32.77 32.22 1.82
CA GLU A 6 -32.65 33.56 1.25
C GLU A 6 -32.43 34.65 2.32
N LEU A 7 -32.83 34.40 3.57
CA LEU A 7 -32.69 35.35 4.68
C LEU A 7 -31.36 35.21 5.43
N LEU A 8 -30.64 34.10 5.24
CA LEU A 8 -29.39 33.84 5.94
C LEU A 8 -28.30 34.91 5.70
N PRO A 9 -28.10 35.43 4.46
CA PRO A 9 -27.15 36.52 4.23
C PRO A 9 -27.49 37.80 5.02
N GLU A 10 -28.76 38.21 5.01
CA GLU A 10 -29.20 39.45 5.71
C GLU A 10 -29.08 39.32 7.23
N ILE A 11 -29.38 38.14 7.78
CA ILE A 11 -29.23 37.88 9.21
C ILE A 11 -27.74 37.84 9.59
N ALA A 12 -26.88 37.26 8.75
CA ALA A 12 -25.44 37.19 8.99
C ALA A 12 -24.82 38.60 9.01
N ASP A 13 -25.22 39.43 8.04
CA ASP A 13 -24.84 40.85 7.98
C ASP A 13 -25.34 41.63 9.21
N PHE A 14 -26.58 41.41 9.67
CA PHE A 14 -27.13 42.06 10.86
C PHE A 14 -26.30 41.79 12.13
N PHE A 15 -25.82 40.55 12.29
CA PHE A 15 -24.98 40.17 13.42
C PHE A 15 -23.48 40.38 13.19
N ALA A 16 -23.08 40.88 12.01
CA ALA A 16 -21.69 41.05 11.59
C ALA A 16 -20.84 39.77 11.73
N VAL A 17 -21.45 38.62 11.42
CA VAL A 17 -20.81 37.30 11.41
C VAL A 17 -20.91 36.70 10.01
N SER A 18 -20.12 35.66 9.72
CA SER A 18 -20.32 34.90 8.47
C SER A 18 -21.62 34.08 8.51
N ILE A 19 -22.18 33.73 7.34
CA ILE A 19 -23.32 32.79 7.26
C ILE A 19 -22.97 31.47 7.95
N ASP A 20 -21.72 31.01 7.80
CA ASP A 20 -21.19 29.82 8.46
C ASP A 20 -21.23 29.95 9.99
N GLU A 21 -20.74 31.06 10.56
CA GLU A 21 -20.87 31.31 12.00
C GLU A 21 -22.32 31.43 12.47
N LEU A 22 -23.17 32.08 11.66
CA LEU A 22 -24.58 32.28 11.98
C LEU A 22 -25.33 30.95 12.14
N ILE A 23 -25.06 29.98 11.26
CA ILE A 23 -25.67 28.65 11.32
C ILE A 23 -24.91 27.68 12.25
N GLY A 24 -23.88 28.17 12.95
CA GLY A 24 -23.03 27.36 13.81
C GLY A 24 -22.13 26.38 13.06
N TYR A 25 -21.90 26.59 11.76
CA TYR A 25 -20.96 25.82 10.96
C TYR A 25 -19.53 26.13 11.39
N ARG A 26 -18.99 25.27 12.24
CA ARG A 26 -17.58 25.30 12.62
C ARG A 26 -16.80 24.43 11.65
N LYS A 27 -16.19 25.07 10.66
CA LYS A 27 -15.32 24.41 9.66
C LYS A 27 -14.31 23.47 10.32
N SER A 28 -13.74 23.86 11.45
CA SER A 28 -12.83 23.05 12.26
C SER A 28 -13.47 21.75 12.79
N GLU A 29 -14.70 21.78 13.30
CA GLU A 29 -15.37 20.57 13.84
C GLU A 29 -15.72 19.58 12.72
N ARG A 30 -16.10 20.10 11.54
CA ARG A 30 -16.36 19.28 10.36
C ARG A 30 -15.09 18.60 9.86
N GLU A 31 -14.00 19.37 9.71
CA GLU A 31 -12.70 18.86 9.30
C GLU A 31 -12.15 17.84 10.31
N GLU A 32 -12.28 18.11 11.61
CA GLU A 32 -11.92 17.15 12.66
C GLU A 32 -12.75 15.86 12.59
N LYS A 33 -14.06 15.96 12.34
CA LYS A 33 -14.91 14.77 12.18
C LYS A 33 -14.50 13.96 10.95
N LEU A 34 -14.21 14.65 9.84
CA LEU A 34 -13.77 14.00 8.60
C LEU A 34 -12.41 13.32 8.79
N ASN A 35 -11.44 14.00 9.40
CA ASN A 35 -10.15 13.43 9.74
C ASN A 35 -10.27 12.21 10.66
N ARG A 36 -11.22 12.21 11.61
CA ARG A 36 -11.51 11.02 12.44
C ARG A 36 -12.07 9.86 11.61
N ILE A 37 -12.92 10.14 10.63
CA ILE A 37 -13.47 9.13 9.72
C ILE A 37 -12.35 8.52 8.87
N HIS A 38 -11.50 9.34 8.24
CA HIS A 38 -10.38 8.85 7.43
C HIS A 38 -9.41 8.00 8.26
N LYS A 39 -9.09 8.43 9.49
CA LYS A 39 -8.29 7.62 10.42
C LYS A 39 -8.93 6.28 10.75
N GLU A 40 -10.24 6.25 11.00
CA GLU A 40 -10.94 5.01 11.31
C GLU A 40 -11.05 4.09 10.07
N LEU A 41 -11.22 4.64 8.87
CA LEU A 41 -11.16 3.87 7.63
C LEU A 41 -9.79 3.22 7.44
N ASN A 42 -8.70 3.95 7.72
CA ASN A 42 -7.35 3.40 7.67
C ASN A 42 -7.16 2.30 8.71
N ARG A 43 -7.58 2.52 9.96
CA ARG A 43 -7.54 1.50 11.02
C ARG A 43 -8.32 0.24 10.64
N LEU A 44 -9.54 0.40 10.14
CA LEU A 44 -10.37 -0.71 9.68
C LEU A 44 -9.79 -1.41 8.45
N SER A 45 -8.94 -0.76 7.66
CA SER A 45 -8.24 -1.44 6.57
C SER A 45 -7.16 -2.41 7.06
N GLU A 46 -6.62 -2.20 8.27
CA GLU A 46 -5.64 -3.10 8.90
C GLU A 46 -6.30 -4.28 9.61
N VAL A 47 -7.40 -4.05 10.34
CA VAL A 47 -7.99 -5.05 11.26
C VAL A 47 -9.48 -5.33 11.05
N GLY A 48 -10.16 -4.51 10.25
CA GLY A 48 -11.59 -4.62 10.02
C GLY A 48 -11.95 -5.62 8.93
N THR A 49 -13.07 -6.31 9.11
CA THR A 49 -13.62 -7.16 8.04
C THR A 49 -14.10 -6.31 6.85
N THR A 50 -14.13 -6.91 5.67
CA THR A 50 -14.63 -6.27 4.44
C THR A 50 -16.04 -5.65 4.65
N ASP A 51 -16.94 -6.37 5.33
CA ASP A 51 -18.30 -5.89 5.64
C ASP A 51 -18.34 -4.73 6.64
N GLU A 52 -17.48 -4.74 7.67
CA GLU A 52 -17.38 -3.63 8.62
C GLU A 52 -16.91 -2.35 7.93
N ARG A 53 -15.92 -2.46 7.06
CA ARG A 53 -15.38 -1.33 6.28
C ARG A 53 -16.44 -0.74 5.36
N ILE A 54 -17.18 -1.59 4.62
CA ILE A 54 -18.27 -1.13 3.74
C ILE A 54 -19.36 -0.43 4.54
N ARG A 55 -19.80 -1.02 5.65
CA ARG A 55 -20.84 -0.44 6.50
C ARG A 55 -20.40 0.94 7.01
N PHE A 56 -19.19 1.03 7.55
CA PHE A 56 -18.64 2.28 8.07
C PHE A 56 -18.49 3.36 6.98
N ALA A 57 -18.00 2.99 5.79
CA ALA A 57 -17.88 3.91 4.67
C ALA A 57 -19.25 4.42 4.18
N ARG A 58 -20.26 3.53 4.08
CA ARG A 58 -21.63 3.91 3.70
C ARG A 58 -22.27 4.84 4.73
N GLU A 59 -22.15 4.53 6.02
CA GLU A 59 -22.63 5.41 7.11
C GLU A 59 -21.94 6.78 7.06
N SER A 60 -20.64 6.80 6.75
CA SER A 60 -19.89 8.04 6.60
C SER A 60 -20.35 8.86 5.40
N LEU A 61 -20.68 8.22 4.26
CA LEU A 61 -21.19 8.89 3.06
C LEU A 61 -22.61 9.46 3.23
N ILE A 62 -23.42 8.96 4.17
CA ILE A 62 -24.70 9.60 4.53
C ILE A 62 -24.45 11.02 5.05
N HIS A 63 -23.38 11.20 5.84
CA HIS A 63 -23.02 12.49 6.42
C HIS A 63 -22.09 13.33 5.53
N PHE A 64 -21.27 12.67 4.70
CA PHE A 64 -20.26 13.29 3.85
C PHE A 64 -20.35 12.79 2.40
N PRO A 65 -21.47 12.98 1.69
CA PRO A 65 -21.70 12.40 0.37
C PRO A 65 -20.77 12.95 -0.72
N GLY A 66 -20.13 14.09 -0.47
CA GLY A 66 -19.17 14.72 -1.38
C GLY A 66 -17.73 14.24 -1.20
N ASP A 67 -17.43 13.47 -0.16
CA ASP A 67 -16.04 13.09 0.14
C ASP A 67 -15.54 12.01 -0.83
N GLU A 68 -14.53 12.35 -1.61
CA GLU A 68 -13.99 11.48 -2.66
C GLU A 68 -13.11 10.37 -2.10
N GLU A 69 -12.43 10.60 -0.97
CA GLU A 69 -11.58 9.62 -0.30
C GLU A 69 -12.43 8.51 0.32
N ILE A 70 -13.54 8.84 0.99
CA ILE A 70 -14.48 7.83 1.51
C ILE A 70 -15.10 7.03 0.35
N LYS A 71 -15.43 7.67 -0.79
CA LYS A 71 -15.92 6.97 -1.99
C LYS A 71 -14.88 6.02 -2.55
N SER A 72 -13.62 6.46 -2.65
CA SER A 72 -12.51 5.64 -3.10
C SER A 72 -12.34 4.42 -2.19
N HIS A 73 -12.35 4.63 -0.87
CA HIS A 73 -12.28 3.53 0.11
C HIS A 73 -13.45 2.56 -0.02
N LEU A 74 -14.68 3.05 -0.19
CA LEU A 74 -15.86 2.21 -0.40
C LEU A 74 -15.70 1.35 -1.66
N ALA A 75 -15.28 1.95 -2.78
CA ALA A 75 -15.04 1.24 -4.02
C ALA A 75 -13.99 0.13 -3.86
N THR A 76 -12.88 0.41 -3.19
CA THR A 76 -11.87 -0.62 -2.89
C THR A 76 -12.44 -1.76 -2.05
N CYS A 77 -13.26 -1.48 -1.03
CA CYS A 77 -13.86 -2.53 -0.21
C CYS A 77 -14.92 -3.36 -0.98
N LEU A 78 -15.64 -2.72 -1.91
CA LEU A 78 -16.55 -3.41 -2.82
C LEU A 78 -15.80 -4.37 -3.75
N CYS A 79 -14.63 -3.97 -4.26
CA CYS A 79 -13.76 -4.86 -5.03
C CYS A 79 -13.28 -6.07 -4.20
N TYR A 80 -12.91 -5.87 -2.93
CA TYR A 80 -12.57 -7.00 -2.06
C TYR A 80 -13.73 -7.95 -1.85
N ARG A 81 -14.94 -7.45 -1.57
CA ARG A 81 -16.13 -8.30 -1.43
C ARG A 81 -16.45 -9.07 -2.71
N TRP A 82 -16.28 -8.44 -3.88
CA TRP A 82 -16.41 -9.14 -5.15
C TRP A 82 -15.38 -10.26 -5.28
N SER A 83 -14.10 -10.00 -5.01
CA SER A 83 -13.04 -11.02 -5.07
C SER A 83 -13.24 -12.17 -4.08
N GLU A 84 -13.76 -11.90 -2.89
CA GLU A 84 -14.00 -12.90 -1.84
C GLU A 84 -15.19 -13.82 -2.16
N ASN A 85 -16.28 -13.27 -2.73
CA ASN A 85 -17.59 -13.94 -2.78
C ASN A 85 -18.24 -13.98 -4.17
N ASP A 86 -17.55 -13.51 -5.22
CA ASP A 86 -18.10 -13.36 -6.57
C ASP A 86 -19.37 -12.46 -6.60
N ASP A 87 -19.40 -11.44 -5.74
CA ASP A 87 -20.52 -10.48 -5.62
C ASP A 87 -20.52 -9.46 -6.77
N GLU A 88 -21.17 -9.82 -7.87
CA GLU A 88 -21.34 -8.97 -9.06
C GLU A 88 -22.00 -7.62 -8.76
N ALA A 89 -22.90 -7.55 -7.78
CA ALA A 89 -23.52 -6.28 -7.40
C ALA A 89 -22.51 -5.34 -6.71
N ALA A 90 -21.59 -5.89 -5.92
CA ALA A 90 -20.47 -5.13 -5.36
C ALA A 90 -19.57 -4.58 -6.47
N ARG A 91 -19.23 -5.41 -7.46
CA ARG A 91 -18.43 -4.98 -8.63
C ARG A 91 -19.11 -3.84 -9.38
N ASP A 92 -20.39 -3.98 -9.71
CA ASP A 92 -21.14 -2.96 -10.46
C ASP A 92 -21.20 -1.64 -9.69
N GLU A 93 -21.44 -1.68 -8.38
CA GLU A 93 -21.41 -0.50 -7.52
C GLU A 93 -20.01 0.15 -7.51
N ALA A 94 -18.94 -0.66 -7.40
CA ALA A 94 -17.56 -0.17 -7.46
C ALA A 94 -17.26 0.51 -8.79
N GLU A 95 -17.60 -0.11 -9.93
CA GLU A 95 -17.37 0.46 -11.26
C GLU A 95 -18.05 1.82 -11.41
N VAL A 96 -19.30 1.97 -10.94
CA VAL A 96 -20.03 3.25 -10.98
C VAL A 96 -19.32 4.33 -10.16
N ILE A 97 -18.90 4.00 -8.94
CA ILE A 97 -18.18 4.95 -8.07
C ILE A 97 -16.87 5.36 -8.72
N LEU A 98 -16.07 4.40 -9.21
CA LEU A 98 -14.75 4.65 -9.78
C LEU A 98 -14.83 5.46 -11.07
N ARG A 99 -15.79 5.17 -11.96
CA ARG A 99 -16.03 6.00 -13.16
C ARG A 99 -16.37 7.44 -12.80
N THR A 100 -17.21 7.61 -11.78
CA THR A 100 -17.58 8.96 -11.30
C THR A 100 -16.35 9.71 -10.79
N LEU A 101 -15.47 9.05 -10.03
CA LEU A 101 -14.23 9.64 -9.53
C LEU A 101 -13.25 9.94 -10.67
N MET A 102 -13.09 9.01 -11.61
CA MET A 102 -12.25 9.16 -12.80
C MET A 102 -12.64 10.40 -13.63
N GLU A 103 -13.93 10.62 -13.83
CA GLU A 103 -14.45 11.69 -14.70
C GLU A 103 -14.51 13.06 -14.00
N ASN A 104 -14.83 13.08 -12.70
CA ASN A 104 -15.20 14.32 -12.00
C ASN A 104 -14.18 14.79 -10.96
N SER A 105 -13.28 13.92 -10.48
CA SER A 105 -12.32 14.30 -9.44
C SER A 105 -11.29 15.30 -9.99
N ARG A 106 -11.10 16.37 -9.21
CA ARG A 106 -10.03 17.36 -9.45
C ARG A 106 -8.70 16.92 -8.85
N ASP A 107 -8.73 16.00 -7.89
CA ASP A 107 -7.53 15.42 -7.30
C ASP A 107 -6.95 14.38 -8.27
N SER A 108 -5.69 14.57 -8.68
CA SER A 108 -5.04 13.66 -9.63
C SER A 108 -4.88 12.26 -9.08
N ASP A 109 -4.67 12.13 -7.77
CA ASP A 109 -4.29 10.86 -7.16
C ASP A 109 -5.53 10.00 -6.96
N ILE A 110 -6.65 10.62 -6.56
CA ILE A 110 -7.97 9.97 -6.57
C ILE A 110 -8.35 9.54 -8.00
N ARG A 111 -8.16 10.43 -8.98
CA ARG A 111 -8.46 10.12 -10.39
C ARG A 111 -7.60 8.97 -10.91
N HIS A 112 -6.29 9.00 -10.73
CA HIS A 112 -5.39 7.95 -11.18
C HIS A 112 -5.63 6.64 -10.41
N GLY A 113 -5.90 6.70 -9.10
CA GLY A 113 -6.28 5.53 -8.31
C GLY A 113 -7.58 4.88 -8.81
N ALA A 114 -8.56 5.69 -9.21
CA ALA A 114 -9.79 5.18 -9.83
C ALA A 114 -9.52 4.50 -11.18
N VAL A 115 -8.69 5.10 -12.04
CA VAL A 115 -8.25 4.51 -13.31
C VAL A 115 -7.56 3.16 -13.07
N CYS A 116 -6.57 3.09 -12.18
CA CYS A 116 -5.86 1.85 -11.86
C CYS A 116 -6.80 0.74 -11.37
N THR A 117 -7.77 1.08 -10.52
CA THR A 117 -8.74 0.11 -9.99
C THR A 117 -9.69 -0.39 -11.08
N LEU A 118 -10.11 0.49 -12.01
CA LEU A 118 -10.94 0.09 -13.15
C LEU A 118 -10.21 -0.85 -14.12
N ILE A 119 -8.90 -0.63 -14.35
CA ILE A 119 -8.08 -1.54 -15.17
C ILE A 119 -8.13 -2.95 -14.57
N ALA A 120 -7.95 -3.08 -13.25
CA ALA A 120 -8.01 -4.37 -12.55
C ALA A 120 -9.40 -5.02 -12.72
N ILE A 121 -10.49 -4.27 -12.45
CA ILE A 121 -11.86 -4.79 -12.64
C ILE A 121 -12.09 -5.32 -14.05
N TYR A 122 -11.68 -4.58 -15.08
CA TYR A 122 -11.89 -5.01 -16.47
C TYR A 122 -11.04 -6.21 -16.85
N ALA A 123 -9.80 -6.29 -16.35
CA ALA A 123 -8.95 -7.46 -16.56
C ALA A 123 -9.58 -8.71 -15.94
N ASP A 124 -10.02 -8.61 -14.68
CA ASP A 124 -10.62 -9.73 -13.93
C ASP A 124 -11.97 -10.18 -14.52
N CYS A 125 -12.71 -9.26 -15.17
CA CYS A 125 -13.93 -9.59 -15.94
C CYS A 125 -13.66 -10.20 -17.32
N GLY A 126 -12.40 -10.45 -17.69
CA GLY A 126 -12.04 -10.98 -19.01
C GLY A 126 -12.24 -9.97 -20.15
N ASN A 127 -12.14 -8.67 -19.87
CA ASN A 127 -12.24 -7.59 -20.85
C ASN A 127 -10.90 -6.84 -21.01
N PRO A 128 -9.88 -7.47 -21.62
CA PRO A 128 -8.54 -6.88 -21.75
C PRO A 128 -8.51 -5.66 -22.66
N GLU A 129 -9.39 -5.58 -23.66
CA GLU A 129 -9.48 -4.41 -24.55
C GLU A 129 -9.87 -3.16 -23.76
N LYS A 130 -10.94 -3.24 -22.96
CA LYS A 130 -11.39 -2.13 -22.09
C LYS A 130 -10.36 -1.78 -21.02
N ALA A 131 -9.65 -2.79 -20.48
CA ALA A 131 -8.55 -2.56 -19.54
C ALA A 131 -7.41 -1.76 -20.19
N LEU A 132 -7.00 -2.11 -21.41
CA LEU A 132 -5.96 -1.40 -22.17
C LEU A 132 -6.40 0.02 -22.55
N GLU A 133 -7.63 0.20 -23.04
CA GLU A 133 -8.18 1.54 -23.32
C GLU A 133 -8.18 2.44 -22.08
N THR A 134 -8.50 1.86 -20.91
CA THR A 134 -8.50 2.58 -19.64
C THR A 134 -7.07 2.91 -19.19
N ALA A 135 -6.09 2.04 -19.46
CA ALA A 135 -4.68 2.28 -19.15
C ALA A 135 -4.08 3.46 -19.93
N GLU A 136 -4.52 3.70 -21.18
CA GLU A 136 -4.10 4.85 -22.00
C GLU A 136 -4.55 6.21 -21.43
N LEU A 137 -5.40 6.25 -20.40
CA LEU A 137 -5.72 7.46 -19.66
C LEU A 137 -4.59 7.90 -18.71
N LEU A 138 -3.64 7.02 -18.41
CA LEU A 138 -2.45 7.32 -17.61
C LEU A 138 -1.30 7.81 -18.51
N ALA A 139 -0.46 8.67 -17.96
CA ALA A 139 0.76 9.06 -18.64
C ALA A 139 1.77 7.89 -18.68
N PRO A 140 2.50 7.70 -19.79
CA PRO A 140 3.61 6.75 -19.81
C PRO A 140 4.74 7.23 -18.88
N MET A 141 5.51 6.28 -18.35
CA MET A 141 6.57 6.52 -17.35
C MET A 141 7.53 7.67 -17.69
N LYS A 142 7.89 7.84 -18.97
CA LYS A 142 8.75 8.93 -19.46
C LYS A 142 8.22 10.36 -19.20
N TYR A 143 6.95 10.50 -18.82
CA TYR A 143 6.31 11.78 -18.49
C TYR A 143 5.90 11.87 -17.01
N CYS A 144 6.35 10.92 -16.17
CA CYS A 144 6.13 11.01 -14.73
C CYS A 144 6.90 12.18 -14.11
N ARG A 145 6.40 12.64 -12.95
CA ARG A 145 6.94 13.81 -12.25
C ARG A 145 8.40 13.61 -11.86
N GLU A 146 8.77 12.42 -11.42
CA GLU A 146 10.13 12.02 -11.02
C GLU A 146 11.15 12.32 -12.13
N PHE A 147 10.92 11.76 -13.33
CA PHE A 147 11.76 11.96 -14.52
C PHE A 147 11.87 13.43 -14.94
N ALA A 148 10.82 14.23 -14.71
CA ALA A 148 10.86 15.66 -14.99
C ALA A 148 11.68 16.44 -13.94
N MET A 149 11.63 16.01 -12.67
CA MET A 149 12.28 16.71 -11.56
C MET A 149 13.78 16.41 -11.43
N GLU A 150 14.25 15.24 -11.87
CA GLU A 150 15.69 14.93 -11.91
C GLU A 150 16.49 15.89 -12.80
N GLN A 151 15.84 16.51 -13.80
CA GLN A 151 16.44 17.52 -14.68
C GLN A 151 16.73 18.85 -13.94
N GLY A 152 16.22 19.01 -12.72
CA GLY A 152 16.39 20.18 -11.86
C GLY A 152 15.33 21.24 -12.09
N VAL A 153 14.61 21.59 -11.01
CA VAL A 153 13.54 22.61 -11.02
C VAL A 153 14.00 24.00 -10.53
N GLY A 154 15.29 24.16 -10.25
CA GLY A 154 15.89 25.43 -9.82
C GLY A 154 15.75 25.76 -8.32
N ASP A 155 15.38 24.80 -7.49
CA ASP A 155 15.19 24.96 -6.03
C ASP A 155 16.40 24.52 -5.19
N GLY A 156 17.49 24.09 -5.85
CA GLY A 156 18.70 23.61 -5.19
C GLY A 156 18.63 22.17 -4.65
N LYS A 157 17.57 21.40 -4.96
CA LYS A 157 17.36 20.03 -4.47
C LYS A 157 17.56 18.94 -5.53
N THR A 158 18.20 19.24 -6.66
CA THR A 158 18.38 18.30 -7.77
C THR A 158 18.99 16.96 -7.35
N GLU A 159 19.99 16.96 -6.46
CA GLU A 159 20.59 15.72 -5.95
C GLU A 159 19.55 14.85 -5.21
N TRP A 160 18.67 15.46 -4.41
CA TRP A 160 17.59 14.75 -3.73
C TRP A 160 16.61 14.14 -4.75
N TYR A 161 16.23 14.88 -5.80
CA TYR A 161 15.31 14.37 -6.84
C TYR A 161 15.90 13.19 -7.59
N ILE A 162 17.20 13.22 -7.92
CA ILE A 162 17.88 12.10 -8.57
C ILE A 162 17.91 10.88 -7.64
N GLN A 163 18.20 11.05 -6.36
CA GLN A 163 18.22 9.93 -5.41
C GLN A 163 16.81 9.37 -5.13
N ASP A 164 15.79 10.23 -5.09
CA ASP A 164 14.38 9.83 -4.99
C ASP A 164 13.95 8.98 -6.21
N GLU A 165 14.35 9.39 -7.41
CA GLU A 165 14.12 8.59 -8.62
C GLU A 165 14.84 7.24 -8.57
N ILE A 166 16.13 7.21 -8.16
CA ILE A 166 16.88 5.95 -7.99
C ILE A 166 16.15 5.03 -7.00
N ALA A 167 15.70 5.56 -5.87
CA ALA A 167 14.99 4.79 -4.85
C ALA A 167 13.68 4.19 -5.38
N LYS A 168 12.86 5.00 -6.07
CA LYS A 168 11.60 4.57 -6.68
C LYS A 168 11.82 3.55 -7.77
N LEU A 169 12.75 3.78 -8.71
CA LEU A 169 13.09 2.81 -9.76
C LEU A 169 13.56 1.48 -9.18
N THR A 170 14.32 1.52 -8.09
CA THR A 170 14.79 0.32 -7.39
C THR A 170 13.63 -0.46 -6.78
N ASP A 171 12.72 0.21 -6.08
CA ASP A 171 11.54 -0.45 -5.50
C ASP A 171 10.61 -1.01 -6.58
N TYR A 172 10.35 -0.23 -7.64
CA TYR A 172 9.53 -0.67 -8.77
C TYR A 172 10.15 -1.86 -9.51
N LEU A 173 11.47 -1.85 -9.74
CA LEU A 173 12.16 -2.98 -10.36
C LEU A 173 12.08 -4.22 -9.47
N GLY A 174 12.37 -4.09 -8.18
CA GLY A 174 12.26 -5.19 -7.23
C GLY A 174 10.84 -5.75 -7.14
N TYR A 175 9.84 -4.87 -7.11
CA TYR A 175 8.43 -5.25 -7.13
C TYR A 175 8.05 -5.96 -8.42
N ALA A 176 8.43 -5.43 -9.60
CA ALA A 176 8.14 -6.04 -10.89
C ALA A 176 8.76 -7.44 -11.03
N MET A 177 9.98 -7.64 -10.51
CA MET A 177 10.61 -8.96 -10.47
C MET A 177 9.82 -9.95 -9.61
N ARG A 178 9.35 -9.52 -8.43
CA ARG A 178 8.48 -10.34 -7.57
C ARG A 178 7.14 -10.64 -8.23
N THR A 179 6.53 -9.66 -8.89
CA THR A 179 5.29 -9.84 -9.65
C THR A 179 5.47 -10.86 -10.78
N LEU A 180 6.59 -10.82 -11.50
CA LEU A 180 6.91 -11.83 -12.52
C LEU A 180 7.04 -13.23 -11.93
N VAL A 181 7.63 -13.37 -10.74
CA VAL A 181 7.73 -14.65 -10.01
C VAL A 181 6.35 -15.23 -9.68
N LEU A 182 5.41 -14.37 -9.31
CA LEU A 182 4.04 -14.72 -8.91
C LEU A 182 3.04 -14.76 -10.06
N SER A 183 3.41 -14.32 -11.25
CA SER A 183 2.53 -14.29 -12.43
C SER A 183 2.01 -15.68 -12.79
N GLU A 184 0.72 -15.76 -13.13
CA GLU A 184 0.07 -16.98 -13.61
C GLU A 184 0.61 -17.43 -14.98
N ASP A 185 1.10 -16.49 -15.79
CA ASP A 185 1.76 -16.78 -17.08
C ASP A 185 3.11 -17.47 -16.91
N LEU A 186 3.69 -17.46 -15.70
CA LEU A 186 4.90 -18.19 -15.36
C LEU A 186 4.54 -19.45 -14.56
N PRO A 187 4.58 -20.65 -15.17
CA PRO A 187 4.15 -21.90 -14.55
C PRO A 187 4.75 -22.07 -13.16
N ASN A 188 3.95 -22.54 -12.19
CA ASN A 188 4.38 -22.68 -10.80
C ASN A 188 4.68 -24.15 -10.42
N ASP A 189 5.58 -24.78 -11.17
CA ASP A 189 5.94 -26.19 -11.04
C ASP A 189 7.47 -26.39 -11.00
N PRO A 190 7.97 -27.62 -10.74
CA PRO A 190 9.41 -27.88 -10.61
C PRO A 190 10.29 -27.38 -11.77
N SER A 191 9.74 -27.21 -12.97
CA SER A 191 10.49 -26.72 -14.14
C SER A 191 10.91 -25.25 -14.04
N THR A 192 10.27 -24.45 -13.16
CA THR A 192 10.51 -23.01 -13.05
C THR A 192 10.99 -22.57 -11.67
N TRP A 193 10.88 -23.42 -10.64
CA TRP A 193 11.22 -23.04 -9.26
C TRP A 193 12.64 -22.49 -9.11
N ASP A 194 13.65 -23.07 -9.76
CA ASP A 194 15.03 -22.55 -9.69
C ASP A 194 15.15 -21.16 -10.33
N LYS A 195 14.46 -20.92 -11.44
CA LYS A 195 14.38 -19.59 -12.08
C LYS A 195 13.68 -18.57 -11.17
N LYS A 196 12.59 -18.96 -10.52
CA LYS A 196 11.87 -18.11 -9.54
C LYS A 196 12.75 -17.76 -8.34
N ILE A 197 13.52 -18.74 -7.84
CA ILE A 197 14.52 -18.55 -6.78
C ILE A 197 15.60 -17.56 -7.22
N GLU A 198 16.14 -17.69 -8.43
CA GLU A 198 17.14 -16.78 -8.98
C GLU A 198 16.61 -15.34 -9.07
N MET A 199 15.40 -15.15 -9.60
CA MET A 199 14.75 -13.84 -9.69
C MET A 199 14.62 -13.14 -8.33
N LEU A 200 14.19 -13.86 -7.29
CA LEU A 200 14.07 -13.30 -5.94
C LEU A 200 15.43 -12.94 -5.34
N LYS A 201 16.46 -13.78 -5.56
CA LYS A 201 17.84 -13.48 -5.12
C LYS A 201 18.39 -12.24 -5.81
N THR A 202 18.16 -12.10 -7.12
CA THR A 202 18.57 -10.90 -7.87
C THR A 202 17.82 -9.66 -7.37
N SER A 203 16.53 -9.77 -7.07
CA SER A 203 15.77 -8.67 -6.45
C SER A 203 16.38 -8.24 -5.11
N ASN A 204 16.75 -9.18 -4.23
CA ASN A 204 17.41 -8.87 -2.96
C ASN A 204 18.75 -8.15 -3.17
N GLU A 205 19.54 -8.58 -4.15
CA GLU A 205 20.84 -7.97 -4.45
C GLU A 205 20.70 -6.53 -4.96
N ILE A 206 19.68 -6.24 -5.78
CA ILE A 206 19.41 -4.88 -6.26
C ILE A 206 19.18 -3.91 -5.09
N TYR A 207 18.38 -4.29 -4.10
CA TYR A 207 18.20 -3.48 -2.90
C TYR A 207 19.49 -3.30 -2.11
N ARG A 208 20.32 -4.36 -1.96
CA ARG A 208 21.62 -4.25 -1.27
C ARG A 208 22.59 -3.33 -2.00
N ILE A 209 22.62 -3.35 -3.33
CA ILE A 209 23.48 -2.48 -4.13
C ILE A 209 23.11 -1.01 -3.92
N VAL A 210 21.81 -0.70 -3.88
CA VAL A 210 21.32 0.68 -3.82
C VAL A 210 21.32 1.23 -2.39
N TYR A 211 20.91 0.46 -1.40
CA TYR A 211 20.76 0.90 -0.01
C TYR A 211 21.92 0.49 0.91
N GLY A 212 22.76 -0.45 0.50
CA GLY A 212 23.77 -1.04 1.36
C GLY A 212 23.15 -1.86 2.49
N GLU A 213 23.77 -1.82 3.67
CA GLU A 213 23.30 -2.55 4.85
C GLU A 213 22.15 -1.84 5.60
N ASN A 214 21.96 -0.53 5.37
CA ASN A 214 20.93 0.26 6.04
C ASN A 214 19.67 0.38 5.17
N LEU A 215 18.88 -0.69 5.15
CA LEU A 215 17.71 -0.82 4.28
C LEU A 215 16.46 -0.12 4.82
N MET A 216 16.39 0.15 6.14
CA MET A 216 15.22 0.75 6.80
C MET A 216 13.90 0.12 6.32
N PHE A 217 13.04 0.88 5.62
CA PHE A 217 11.80 0.39 5.00
C PHE A 217 11.99 -0.89 4.16
N TYR A 218 13.06 -0.95 3.38
CA TYR A 218 13.29 -2.00 2.40
C TYR A 218 13.64 -3.36 3.02
N HIS A 219 13.82 -3.42 4.35
CA HIS A 219 13.81 -4.70 5.05
C HIS A 219 12.51 -5.48 4.85
N GLU A 220 11.35 -4.82 4.71
CA GLU A 220 10.08 -5.48 4.39
C GLU A 220 10.15 -6.22 3.05
N ARG A 221 10.73 -5.58 2.02
CA ARG A 221 10.89 -6.17 0.68
C ARG A 221 11.73 -7.45 0.73
N LEU A 222 12.87 -7.40 1.42
CA LEU A 222 13.75 -8.56 1.56
C LEU A 222 13.10 -9.65 2.40
N ALA A 223 12.42 -9.32 3.50
CA ALA A 223 11.70 -10.30 4.32
C ALA A 223 10.67 -11.08 3.48
N CYS A 224 9.87 -10.37 2.67
CA CYS A 224 8.89 -10.97 1.77
C CYS A 224 9.55 -11.86 0.71
N ASN A 225 10.63 -11.40 0.08
CA ASN A 225 11.37 -12.20 -0.91
C ASN A 225 11.99 -13.47 -0.30
N TRP A 226 12.55 -13.39 0.91
CA TRP A 226 13.09 -14.55 1.63
C TRP A 226 12.02 -15.54 2.06
N TRP A 227 10.84 -15.06 2.46
CA TRP A 227 9.69 -15.91 2.69
C TRP A 227 9.25 -16.65 1.41
N LEU A 228 9.16 -15.95 0.27
CA LEU A 228 8.85 -16.58 -1.02
C LEU A 228 9.94 -17.59 -1.44
N LEU A 229 11.21 -17.27 -1.22
CA LEU A 229 12.32 -18.22 -1.43
C LEU A 229 12.12 -19.51 -0.63
N SER A 230 11.77 -19.40 0.65
CA SER A 230 11.51 -20.57 1.50
C SER A 230 10.40 -21.47 0.95
N THR A 231 9.39 -20.87 0.32
CA THR A 231 8.28 -21.60 -0.30
C THR A 231 8.74 -22.50 -1.45
N TYR A 232 9.63 -21.99 -2.31
CA TYR A 232 10.15 -22.79 -3.42
C TYR A 232 11.17 -23.83 -2.95
N LEU A 233 12.00 -23.49 -1.96
CA LEU A 233 13.01 -24.39 -1.40
C LEU A 233 12.37 -25.59 -0.67
N ILE A 234 11.32 -25.34 0.12
CA ILE A 234 10.63 -26.44 0.82
C ILE A 234 9.90 -27.36 -0.15
N ALA A 235 9.32 -26.82 -1.22
CA ALA A 235 8.70 -27.60 -2.29
C ALA A 235 9.73 -28.49 -3.02
N GLN A 236 10.99 -28.06 -3.09
CA GLN A 236 12.13 -28.83 -3.60
C GLN A 236 12.74 -29.80 -2.58
N ARG A 237 12.23 -29.88 -1.35
CA ARG A 237 12.78 -30.67 -0.24
C ARG A 237 14.20 -30.27 0.16
N LYS A 238 14.55 -29.00 -0.04
CA LYS A 238 15.84 -28.39 0.34
C LYS A 238 15.73 -27.82 1.76
N THR A 239 15.71 -28.70 2.77
CA THR A 239 15.37 -28.36 4.15
C THR A 239 16.34 -27.35 4.77
N ASP A 240 17.65 -27.56 4.64
CA ASP A 240 18.64 -26.66 5.24
C ASP A 240 18.59 -25.27 4.59
N GLU A 241 18.47 -25.20 3.26
CA GLU A 241 18.34 -23.93 2.54
C GLU A 241 17.00 -23.23 2.85
N THR A 242 15.94 -23.99 3.11
CA THR A 242 14.65 -23.44 3.55
C THR A 242 14.82 -22.74 4.90
N LEU A 243 15.51 -23.39 5.85
CA LEU A 243 15.76 -22.80 7.17
C LEU A 243 16.68 -21.57 7.06
N ASP A 244 17.71 -21.61 6.22
CA ASP A 244 18.56 -20.43 5.95
C ASP A 244 17.72 -19.26 5.42
N ALA A 245 16.82 -19.51 4.47
CA ALA A 245 15.93 -18.49 3.93
C ALA A 245 14.96 -17.93 4.98
N LEU A 246 14.40 -18.79 5.84
CA LEU A 246 13.53 -18.36 6.93
C LEU A 246 14.26 -17.55 8.00
N GLU A 247 15.52 -17.85 8.29
CA GLU A 247 16.36 -17.05 9.19
C GLU A 247 16.64 -15.66 8.63
N GLN A 248 16.92 -15.56 7.32
CA GLN A 248 17.06 -14.25 6.65
C GLN A 248 15.74 -13.47 6.65
N MET A 249 14.61 -14.13 6.40
CA MET A 249 13.28 -13.53 6.51
C MET A 249 13.06 -12.95 7.91
N CYS A 250 13.35 -13.74 8.95
CA CYS A 250 13.19 -13.32 10.35
C CYS A 250 14.09 -12.12 10.68
N ALA A 251 15.38 -12.19 10.33
CA ALA A 251 16.33 -11.12 10.57
C ALA A 251 15.87 -9.79 9.95
N HIS A 252 15.40 -9.81 8.70
CA HIS A 252 14.88 -8.62 8.03
C HIS A 252 13.55 -8.15 8.62
N THR A 253 12.65 -9.05 9.00
CA THR A 253 11.38 -8.69 9.67
C THR A 253 11.65 -7.93 10.97
N LEU A 254 12.54 -8.46 11.82
CA LEU A 254 12.93 -7.83 13.07
C LEU A 254 13.67 -6.50 12.85
N ALA A 255 14.47 -6.40 11.80
CA ALA A 255 15.16 -5.18 11.43
C ALA A 255 14.19 -4.09 10.95
N TYR A 256 13.14 -4.44 10.20
CA TYR A 256 12.08 -3.51 9.81
C TYR A 256 11.34 -2.96 11.03
N ASP A 257 10.85 -3.85 11.92
CA ASP A 257 10.13 -3.46 13.14
C ASP A 257 10.98 -2.62 14.11
N ARG A 258 12.30 -2.79 14.05
CA ARG A 258 13.25 -1.94 14.76
C ARG A 258 13.43 -0.59 14.08
N SER A 259 13.67 -0.59 12.76
CA SER A 259 13.90 0.63 11.97
C SER A 259 12.75 1.61 12.13
N PHE A 260 11.52 1.10 12.11
CA PHE A 260 10.31 1.88 12.33
C PHE A 260 10.37 2.73 13.62
N ARG A 261 10.92 2.17 14.70
CA ARG A 261 11.00 2.84 16.01
C ARG A 261 12.26 3.67 16.20
N GLU A 262 13.38 3.18 15.67
CA GLU A 262 14.71 3.72 15.99
C GLU A 262 15.22 4.70 14.94
N ASP A 263 14.76 4.58 13.68
CA ASP A 263 15.32 5.30 12.53
C ASP A 263 14.39 6.36 11.93
N HIS A 264 13.26 6.63 12.58
CA HIS A 264 12.35 7.68 12.16
C HIS A 264 13.04 9.07 12.15
N GLY A 265 12.96 9.76 11.01
CA GLY A 265 13.62 11.02 10.74
C GLY A 265 15.12 10.90 10.40
N LYS A 266 15.68 9.69 10.28
CA LYS A 266 17.08 9.50 9.90
C LYS A 266 17.26 9.35 8.40
N ASN A 267 18.45 9.72 7.93
CA ASN A 267 18.86 9.52 6.55
C ASN A 267 19.33 8.09 6.29
N TYR A 268 19.12 7.62 5.07
CA TYR A 268 19.85 6.45 4.56
C TYR A 268 21.35 6.74 4.48
N THR A 269 22.18 5.70 4.45
CA THR A 269 23.64 5.84 4.50
C THR A 269 24.35 5.52 3.19
N SER A 270 23.65 4.98 2.20
CA SER A 270 24.23 4.70 0.88
C SER A 270 24.41 5.97 0.07
N VAL A 271 25.47 6.05 -0.72
CA VAL A 271 25.75 7.19 -1.61
C VAL A 271 24.67 7.43 -2.66
N PHE A 272 23.81 6.45 -2.91
CA PHE A 272 22.70 6.57 -3.85
C PHE A 272 21.41 7.12 -3.19
N THR A 273 21.35 7.20 -1.86
CA THR A 273 20.11 7.52 -1.13
C THR A 273 20.35 8.38 0.13
N ASP A 274 21.56 8.89 0.37
CA ASP A 274 21.95 9.62 1.58
C ASP A 274 21.20 10.95 1.80
N LYS A 275 20.48 11.48 0.80
CA LYS A 275 19.59 12.64 0.93
C LYS A 275 18.18 12.27 1.35
N LEU A 276 17.79 11.01 1.23
CA LEU A 276 16.46 10.52 1.58
C LEU A 276 16.36 10.27 3.08
N ILE A 277 15.15 10.45 3.62
CA ILE A 277 14.83 10.29 5.04
C ILE A 277 13.80 9.17 5.17
N TYR A 278 13.88 8.39 6.24
CA TYR A 278 12.89 7.38 6.59
C TYR A 278 12.01 7.82 7.78
N PRO A 279 10.68 7.61 7.74
CA PRO A 279 9.92 7.32 6.51
C PRO A 279 9.96 8.51 5.55
N GLU A 280 9.67 8.24 4.28
CA GLU A 280 9.50 9.32 3.30
C GLU A 280 8.40 10.26 3.80
N PRO A 281 8.64 11.58 3.89
CA PRO A 281 7.61 12.54 4.27
C PRO A 281 6.54 12.59 3.17
N GLY A 282 5.41 11.89 3.36
CA GLY A 282 4.37 11.81 2.36
C GLY A 282 3.07 11.20 2.89
N LYS A 283 1.99 11.42 2.15
CA LYS A 283 0.67 10.82 2.45
C LYS A 283 0.60 9.32 2.13
N ASP A 284 1.56 8.82 1.36
CA ASP A 284 1.58 7.45 0.85
C ASP A 284 2.28 6.46 1.80
N PHE A 285 2.99 6.96 2.82
CA PHE A 285 3.55 6.11 3.86
C PHE A 285 2.46 5.73 4.87
N HIS A 286 1.97 4.50 4.74
CA HIS A 286 1.08 3.90 5.73
C HIS A 286 1.90 3.23 6.84
N GLU A 287 1.93 3.85 8.02
CA GLU A 287 2.40 3.21 9.24
C GLU A 287 1.40 2.12 9.64
N LEU A 288 1.86 0.89 9.80
CA LEU A 288 1.03 -0.16 10.40
C LEU A 288 0.87 0.14 11.89
N THR A 289 -0.36 0.54 12.26
CA THR A 289 -0.65 1.03 13.61
C THR A 289 -1.16 -0.06 14.54
N GLU A 290 -1.82 -1.08 13.99
CA GLU A 290 -2.42 -2.18 14.76
C GLU A 290 -1.48 -3.37 14.87
N HIS A 291 -0.91 -3.84 13.75
CA HIS A 291 -0.02 -5.00 13.71
C HIS A 291 1.32 -4.70 13.08
N ASN A 292 2.42 -5.21 13.64
CA ASN A 292 3.74 -5.05 13.03
C ASN A 292 4.09 -6.19 12.04
N GLN A 293 5.24 -6.10 11.38
CA GLN A 293 5.61 -7.12 10.39
C GLN A 293 5.84 -8.50 11.01
N SER A 294 6.33 -8.55 12.25
CA SER A 294 6.45 -9.81 12.98
C SER A 294 5.11 -10.55 13.11
N TRP A 295 4.02 -9.83 13.39
CA TRP A 295 2.67 -10.41 13.45
C TRP A 295 2.25 -11.02 12.10
N TYR A 296 2.40 -10.27 11.00
CA TYR A 296 2.02 -10.76 9.67
C TYR A 296 2.88 -11.94 9.20
N MET A 297 4.17 -11.98 9.56
CA MET A 297 5.02 -13.12 9.22
C MET A 297 4.65 -14.37 10.02
N LEU A 298 4.25 -14.24 11.29
CA LEU A 298 3.79 -15.39 12.08
C LEU A 298 2.57 -16.06 11.47
N ASP A 299 1.61 -15.27 10.98
CA ASP A 299 0.43 -15.80 10.27
C ASP A 299 0.86 -16.62 9.04
N ARG A 300 1.77 -16.07 8.21
CA ARG A 300 2.31 -16.76 7.04
C ARG A 300 3.05 -18.06 7.38
N LEU A 301 3.71 -18.12 8.54
CA LEU A 301 4.41 -19.33 9.02
C LEU A 301 3.45 -20.44 9.50
N GLN A 302 2.15 -20.16 9.65
CA GLN A 302 1.16 -21.19 9.95
C GLN A 302 0.83 -22.11 8.77
N ALA A 303 1.29 -21.77 7.56
CA ALA A 303 1.01 -22.57 6.37
C ALA A 303 1.47 -24.03 6.50
N ASP A 304 0.62 -24.96 6.04
CA ASP A 304 0.86 -26.42 6.13
C ASP A 304 2.16 -26.89 5.47
N ARG A 305 2.68 -26.13 4.51
CA ARG A 305 3.95 -26.44 3.83
C ARG A 305 5.12 -26.60 4.79
N TYR A 306 5.10 -25.95 5.95
CA TYR A 306 6.16 -26.04 6.94
C TYR A 306 6.00 -27.23 7.90
N GLY A 307 5.00 -28.11 7.70
CA GLY A 307 4.71 -29.27 8.55
C GLY A 307 5.94 -30.10 8.91
N ASP A 308 6.77 -30.44 7.92
CA ASP A 308 7.96 -31.29 8.11
C ASP A 308 9.09 -30.62 8.91
N ILE A 309 9.05 -29.30 9.08
CA ILE A 309 10.07 -28.54 9.81
C ILE A 309 9.54 -27.89 11.09
N ARG A 310 8.26 -28.07 11.45
CA ARG A 310 7.66 -27.41 12.63
C ARG A 310 8.39 -27.71 13.93
N ASP A 311 8.86 -28.94 14.10
CA ASP A 311 9.60 -29.38 15.30
C ASP A 311 11.12 -29.12 15.20
N ASN A 312 11.60 -28.58 14.07
CA ASN A 312 13.01 -28.26 13.91
C ASN A 312 13.39 -27.08 14.82
N LYS A 313 14.47 -27.24 15.59
CA LYS A 313 14.95 -26.23 16.53
C LYS A 313 15.14 -24.84 15.89
N ARG A 314 15.68 -24.78 14.66
CA ARG A 314 15.89 -23.50 13.93
C ARG A 314 14.56 -22.84 13.60
N PHE A 315 13.57 -23.61 13.15
CA PHE A 315 12.22 -23.10 12.86
C PHE A 315 11.53 -22.60 14.13
N VAL A 316 11.60 -23.36 15.23
CA VAL A 316 11.07 -22.97 16.53
C VAL A 316 11.70 -21.67 17.03
N ASP A 317 13.02 -21.51 16.86
CA ASP A 317 13.72 -20.28 17.25
C ASP A 317 13.29 -19.06 16.42
N ILE A 318 13.01 -19.25 15.13
CA ILE A 318 12.45 -18.19 14.27
C ILE A 318 11.07 -17.77 14.76
N VAL A 319 10.18 -18.72 15.02
CA VAL A 319 8.81 -18.44 15.50
C VAL A 319 8.88 -17.69 16.84
N ASN A 320 9.66 -18.19 17.80
CA ASN A 320 9.82 -17.55 19.11
C ASN A 320 10.33 -16.10 18.99
N ALA A 321 11.29 -15.86 18.09
CA ALA A 321 11.86 -14.52 17.90
C ALA A 321 10.83 -13.52 17.35
N LEU A 322 9.96 -13.98 16.44
CA LEU A 322 8.86 -13.16 15.92
C LEU A 322 7.76 -12.96 16.97
N GLU A 323 7.39 -14.00 17.73
CA GLU A 323 6.39 -13.91 18.81
C GLU A 323 6.79 -12.90 19.88
N GLU A 324 8.08 -12.78 20.21
CA GLU A 324 8.58 -11.81 21.19
C GLU A 324 8.35 -10.35 20.75
N LYS A 325 8.29 -10.10 19.43
CA LYS A 325 8.14 -8.76 18.87
C LYS A 325 6.77 -8.48 18.29
N ALA A 326 5.98 -9.50 17.99
CA ALA A 326 4.65 -9.35 17.43
C ALA A 326 3.75 -8.52 18.36
N ARG A 327 3.05 -7.55 17.79
CA ARG A 327 2.02 -6.76 18.47
C ARG A 327 0.78 -6.68 17.61
#